data_AF-A0A7W0WVK8-F1
#
_entry.id   AF-A0A7W0WVK8-F1
#
_cell.length_a   1.000
_cell.length_b   1.000
_cell.length_c   1.000
_cell.angle_alpha   90.00
_cell.angle_beta   90.00
_cell.angle_gamma   90.00
#
_symmetry.space_group_name_H-M   'P 1'
#
loop_
_entity.id
_entity.type
_entity.pdbx_description
1 polymer ?
#
loop_
_entity_poly.entity_id
_entity_poly.type
_entity_poly.pdbx_seq_one_letter_code
_entity_poly.pdbx_strand_id
1 'polypeptide(L)' 'DDPHWRDHPLFYEYFHGDNGAGIGASHQTGWTALVANLIDEWPKR' A
#
# COMPACT_ATOMS: atom_id res chain seq x y z
N ASP A 1 2.21 18.17 -7.74
CA ASP A 1 0.80 18.21 -7.27
C ASP A 1 -0.15 17.82 -8.39
N ASP A 2 -0.08 16.55 -8.82
CA ASP A 2 -1.05 16.02 -9.79
C ASP A 2 -2.32 15.63 -9.01
N PRO A 3 -3.48 16.25 -9.29
CA PRO A 3 -4.73 15.93 -8.61
C PRO A 3 -5.17 14.47 -8.77
N HIS A 4 -4.68 13.75 -9.80
CA HIS A 4 -5.03 12.35 -10.00
C HIS A 4 -4.42 11.40 -8.95
N TRP A 5 -3.34 11.79 -8.27
CA TRP A 5 -2.63 10.89 -7.34
C TRP A 5 -2.93 11.18 -5.87
N ARG A 6 -3.77 12.19 -5.61
CA ARG A 6 -4.06 12.68 -4.27
C ARG A 6 -4.86 11.68 -3.44
N ASP A 7 -5.69 10.89 -4.10
CA ASP A 7 -6.60 9.92 -3.48
C ASP A 7 -6.14 8.47 -3.66
N HIS A 8 -4.95 8.25 -4.25
CA HIS A 8 -4.43 6.89 -4.40
C HIS A 8 -3.81 6.40 -3.08
N PRO A 9 -4.02 5.11 -2.74
CA PRO A 9 -3.38 4.52 -1.58
C PRO A 9 -1.86 4.54 -1.75
N LEU A 10 -1.17 5.11 -0.76
CA LEU A 10 0.28 5.17 -0.73
C LEU A 10 0.86 3.86 -0.17
N PHE A 11 1.98 3.42 -0.74
CA PHE A 11 2.73 2.26 -0.28
C PHE A 11 3.89 2.72 0.58
N TYR A 12 3.76 2.49 1.88
CA TYR A 12 4.75 2.86 2.89
C TYR A 12 5.73 1.73 3.15
N GLU A 13 6.90 2.07 3.69
CA GLU A 13 7.93 1.10 4.02
C GLU A 13 7.55 0.19 5.20
N TYR A 14 6.85 0.73 6.20
CA TYR A 14 6.36 0.00 7.36
C TYR A 14 4.93 0.43 7.71
N PHE A 15 4.19 -0.45 8.39
CA PHE A 15 2.87 -0.15 8.92
C PHE A 15 2.86 -0.35 10.43
N HIS A 16 2.29 0.61 11.15
CA HIS A 16 2.13 0.54 12.59
C HIS A 16 1.12 -0.56 12.96
N GLY A 17 1.50 -1.50 13.82
CA GLY A 17 0.68 -2.68 14.14
C GLY A 17 -0.69 -2.36 14.77
N ASP A 18 -0.77 -1.30 15.57
CA ASP A 18 -2.01 -0.97 16.31
C ASP A 18 -3.06 -0.21 15.48
N ASN A 19 -2.65 0.59 14.49
CA ASN A 19 -3.56 1.50 13.77
C ASN A 19 -3.37 1.50 12.25
N GLY A 20 -2.43 0.71 11.72
CA GLY A 20 -2.17 0.60 10.29
C GLY A 20 -1.54 1.85 9.66
N ALA A 21 -1.05 2.82 10.44
CA ALA A 21 -0.43 4.01 9.89
C ALA A 21 0.87 3.67 9.14
N GLY A 22 1.03 4.21 7.94
CA GLY A 22 2.24 4.07 7.14
C GLY A 22 3.39 4.92 7.68
N ILE A 23 4.58 4.35 7.78
CA ILE A 23 5.80 4.98 8.31
C ILE A 23 6.95 4.77 7.32
N GLY A 24 7.84 5.75 7.19
CA GLY A 24 8.98 5.69 6.29
C GLY A 24 8.66 6.23 4.89
N ALA A 25 9.37 5.75 3.86
CA ALA A 25 9.18 6.23 2.49
C ALA A 25 7.77 5.87 1.97
N SER A 26 6.98 6.87 1.55
CA SER A 26 5.59 6.72 1.11
C SER A 26 5.41 6.32 -0.36
N HIS A 27 6.51 6.16 -1.09
CA HIS A 27 6.57 5.80 -2.51
C HIS A 27 7.47 4.58 -2.72
N GLN A 28 7.45 3.63 -1.78
CA GLN A 28 8.17 2.38 -1.95
C GLN A 28 7.27 1.39 -2.69
N THR A 29 7.32 1.35 -4.01
CA THR A 29 6.70 0.30 -4.84
C THR A 29 7.53 -1.00 -4.83
N GLY A 30 8.13 -1.31 -3.69
CA GLY A 30 9.00 -2.46 -3.47
C GLY A 30 8.19 -3.65 -2.94
N TRP A 31 8.65 -4.24 -1.84
CA TRP A 31 8.03 -5.44 -1.27
C TRP A 31 6.55 -5.24 -0.87
N THR A 32 6.12 -4.02 -0.52
CA THR A 32 4.73 -3.73 -0.14
C THR A 32 3.75 -3.79 -1.31
N ALA A 33 4.22 -3.67 -2.56
CA ALA A 33 3.38 -3.88 -3.73
C ALA A 33 2.91 -5.33 -3.90
N LEU A 34 3.57 -6.30 -3.23
CA LEU A 34 3.19 -7.72 -3.27
C LEU A 34 1.79 -8.00 -2.70
N VAL A 35 1.21 -7.07 -1.94
CA VAL A 35 -0.19 -7.16 -1.49
C VAL A 35 -1.17 -7.25 -2.68
N ALA A 36 -0.82 -6.69 -3.84
CA ALA A 36 -1.64 -6.80 -5.04
C ALA A 36 -1.81 -8.26 -5.49
N ASN A 37 -0.78 -9.09 -5.36
CA ASN A 37 -0.86 -10.52 -5.69
C ASN A 37 -1.80 -11.24 -4.72
N LEU A 38 -1.77 -10.90 -3.43
CA LEU A 38 -2.69 -11.48 -2.44
C LEU A 38 -4.15 -11.14 -2.75
N ILE A 39 -4.41 -9.92 -3.25
CA ILE A 39 -5.75 -9.48 -3.66
C ILE A 39 -6.20 -10.21 -4.92
N ASP A 40 -5.31 -10.36 -5.91
CA ASP A 40 -5.60 -11.04 -7.18
C ASP A 40 -5.84 -12.55 -7.00
N GLU A 41 -5.01 -13.19 -6.16
CA GLU A 41 -5.09 -14.62 -5.84
C GLU A 41 -6.18 -14.94 -4.81
N TRP A 42 -6.78 -13.94 -4.16
CA TRP A 42 -7.82 -14.16 -3.16
C TRP A 42 -9.00 -14.92 -3.80
N PRO A 43 -9.34 -16.13 -3.33
CA PRO A 43 -10.40 -16.92 -3.92
C PRO A 43 -11.72 -16.15 -3.85
N LYS A 44 -12.28 -15.81 -5.02
CA LYS A 44 -13.65 -15.32 -5.12
C LYS A 44 -14.58 -16.44 -4.65
N ARG A 45 -15.19 -16.26 -3.49
CA ARG A 45 -16.32 -17.10 -3.05
C ARG A 45 -17.52 -16.86 -3.95
#